data_AF-A0A9E0CH03-F1
#
_entry.id   AF-A0A9E0CH03-F1
#
_cell.length_a   1.000
_cell.length_b   1.000
_cell.length_c   1.000
_cell.angle_alpha   90.00
_cell.angle_beta   90.00
_cell.angle_gamma   90.00
#
_symmetry.space_group_name_H-M   'P 1'
#
loop_
_entity.id
_entity.type
_entity.pdbx_description
1 polymer ?
#
loop_
_entity_poly.entity_id
_entity_poly.type
_entity_poly.pdbx_seq_one_letter_code
_entity_poly.pdbx_strand_id
1 'polypeptide(L)'
;MSFNVSIQPNDINFITTADATLLDSALAAKINLPHGCKNGGCGACKCKLTSGSVTHQEYAPSALSPQELADNTILLCKASATSDVVLDIPGFVNGFPIKTLPSKIESIEKIGSVAILKLKLPANQSFEFFAGQYIDLSHAGKNRSYSLANSPSATGVIELHIRYRQGGVFSEALWNEFKAGQILRFKGPLGSFTLQDSAAPILMVCTGTGFAPLKSILEYMLATNSKRKVHLIWGNFQPEDFYLTELLPLWQQQLDLSVTLCSNENTPADYYHGLVTEYIAQNYPDLSQYQVYACGNPGMIESLYNSA
;
A
#
# COMPACT_ATOMS: atom_id res chain seq x y z
N MET A 1 -30.38 -1.17 -10.46
CA MET A 1 -30.35 -2.63 -10.70
C MET A 1 -29.22 -3.21 -9.87
N SER A 2 -29.43 -4.38 -9.26
CA SER A 2 -28.43 -5.07 -8.44
C SER A 2 -27.99 -6.37 -9.11
N PHE A 3 -26.73 -6.74 -8.93
CA PHE A 3 -26.13 -7.93 -9.53
C PHE A 3 -25.41 -8.76 -8.46
N ASN A 4 -25.42 -10.09 -8.63
CA ASN A 4 -24.66 -11.00 -7.80
C ASN A 4 -23.21 -11.08 -8.28
N VAL A 5 -22.27 -11.05 -7.33
CA VAL A 5 -20.84 -11.24 -7.58
C VAL A 5 -20.37 -12.45 -6.80
N SER A 6 -19.83 -13.44 -7.51
CA SER A 6 -19.27 -14.67 -6.92
C SER A 6 -17.76 -14.70 -7.10
N ILE A 7 -17.02 -15.08 -6.04
CA ILE A 7 -15.55 -15.23 -6.07
C ILE A 7 -15.22 -16.71 -6.00
N GLN A 8 -14.55 -17.22 -7.03
CA GLN A 8 -14.03 -18.57 -7.10
C GLN A 8 -12.55 -18.61 -6.70
N PRO A 9 -12.08 -19.71 -6.09
CA PRO A 9 -12.83 -20.94 -5.77
C PRO A 9 -13.61 -20.90 -4.43
N ASN A 10 -13.64 -19.77 -3.72
CA ASN A 10 -13.98 -19.75 -2.29
C ASN A 10 -15.45 -19.51 -1.94
N ASP A 11 -16.39 -19.63 -2.89
CA ASP A 11 -17.85 -19.43 -2.71
C ASP A 11 -18.23 -18.15 -1.94
N ILE A 12 -17.38 -17.12 -2.00
CA ILE A 12 -17.66 -15.81 -1.37
C ILE A 12 -18.55 -15.03 -2.33
N ASN A 13 -19.67 -14.53 -1.83
CA ASN A 13 -20.65 -13.81 -2.62
C ASN A 13 -20.96 -12.43 -2.02
N PHE A 14 -21.21 -11.45 -2.88
CA PHE A 14 -21.72 -10.14 -2.47
C PHE A 14 -22.59 -9.52 -3.57
N ILE A 15 -23.34 -8.48 -3.20
CA ILE A 15 -24.21 -7.75 -4.11
C ILE A 15 -23.54 -6.43 -4.49
N THR A 16 -23.64 -6.09 -5.77
CA THR A 16 -23.22 -4.80 -6.32
C THR A 16 -24.38 -4.10 -7.02
N THR A 17 -24.24 -2.79 -7.26
CA THR A 17 -25.16 -2.01 -8.08
C THR A 17 -24.42 -1.46 -9.30
N ALA A 18 -25.17 -1.14 -10.36
CA ALA A 18 -24.59 -0.57 -11.59
C ALA A 18 -23.77 0.72 -11.36
N ASP A 19 -24.12 1.49 -10.31
CA ASP A 19 -23.48 2.78 -10.00
C ASP A 19 -22.22 2.65 -9.15
N ALA A 20 -21.91 1.45 -8.65
CA ALA A 20 -20.76 1.19 -7.79
C ALA A 20 -19.71 0.36 -8.54
N THR A 21 -18.44 0.53 -8.15
CA THR A 21 -17.40 -0.40 -8.60
C THR A 21 -17.51 -1.72 -7.86
N LEU A 22 -17.02 -2.80 -8.47
CA LEU A 22 -16.94 -4.12 -7.84
C LEU A 22 -16.15 -4.05 -6.53
N LEU A 23 -15.03 -3.31 -6.52
CA LEU A 23 -14.21 -3.13 -5.33
C LEU A 23 -14.96 -2.38 -4.22
N ASP A 24 -15.61 -1.25 -4.52
CA ASP A 24 -16.33 -0.50 -3.48
C ASP A 24 -17.48 -1.31 -2.87
N SER A 25 -18.18 -2.08 -3.70
CA SER A 25 -19.25 -2.98 -3.26
C SER A 25 -18.70 -4.09 -2.34
N ALA A 26 -17.56 -4.70 -2.70
CA ALA A 26 -16.89 -5.69 -1.87
C ALA A 26 -16.44 -5.10 -0.52
N LEU A 27 -15.80 -3.92 -0.53
CA LEU A 27 -15.36 -3.23 0.69
C LEU A 27 -16.52 -2.78 1.58
N ALA A 28 -17.68 -2.45 1.00
CA ALA A 28 -18.91 -2.18 1.75
C ALA A 28 -19.46 -3.46 2.40
N ALA A 29 -19.36 -4.59 1.69
CA ALA A 29 -19.68 -5.93 2.20
C ALA A 29 -18.61 -6.50 3.15
N LYS A 30 -17.58 -5.73 3.52
CA LYS A 30 -16.45 -6.13 4.38
C LYS A 30 -15.60 -7.27 3.80
N ILE A 31 -15.55 -7.36 2.47
CA ILE A 31 -14.69 -8.28 1.72
C ILE A 31 -13.50 -7.48 1.20
N ASN A 32 -12.31 -7.79 1.70
CA ASN A 32 -11.08 -7.07 1.36
C ASN A 32 -10.45 -7.65 0.09
N LEU A 33 -11.13 -7.51 -1.06
CA LEU A 33 -10.61 -7.94 -2.36
C LEU A 33 -9.23 -7.30 -2.66
N PRO A 34 -8.37 -7.94 -3.47
CA PRO A 34 -7.06 -7.37 -3.81
C PRO A 34 -7.14 -5.95 -4.38
N HIS A 35 -6.40 -5.00 -3.78
CA HIS A 35 -6.32 -3.61 -4.24
C HIS A 35 -5.17 -2.81 -3.60
N GLY A 36 -4.86 -1.66 -4.19
CA GLY A 36 -3.89 -0.68 -3.69
C GLY A 36 -4.38 0.77 -3.81
N CYS A 37 -4.25 1.36 -5.00
CA CYS A 37 -4.52 2.79 -5.23
C CYS A 37 -5.99 3.21 -5.29
N LYS A 38 -6.90 2.27 -5.58
CA LYS A 38 -8.33 2.49 -5.86
C LYS A 38 -8.67 3.49 -6.99
N ASN A 39 -7.69 3.94 -7.78
CA ASN A 39 -7.89 4.95 -8.82
C ASN A 39 -7.52 4.48 -10.24
N GLY A 40 -7.24 3.18 -10.41
CA GLY A 40 -6.91 2.59 -11.72
C GLY A 40 -5.49 2.84 -12.19
N GLY A 41 -4.56 3.22 -11.30
CA GLY A 41 -3.16 3.47 -11.66
C GLY A 41 -2.17 2.35 -11.34
N CYS A 42 -2.45 1.46 -10.39
CA CYS A 42 -1.44 0.54 -9.85
C CYS A 42 -1.55 -0.93 -10.26
N GLY A 43 -2.61 -1.34 -10.98
CA GLY A 43 -2.83 -2.73 -11.38
C GLY A 43 -3.15 -3.75 -10.26
N ALA A 44 -2.97 -3.40 -8.98
CA ALA A 44 -3.09 -4.35 -7.86
C ALA A 44 -4.50 -4.96 -7.65
N CYS A 45 -5.53 -4.45 -8.33
CA CYS A 45 -6.88 -5.00 -8.30
C CYS A 45 -7.25 -5.73 -9.61
N LYS A 46 -6.25 -6.18 -10.37
CA LYS A 46 -6.46 -7.07 -11.53
C LYS A 46 -7.12 -8.36 -11.04
N CYS A 47 -8.11 -8.81 -11.80
CA CYS A 47 -8.85 -10.03 -11.53
C CYS A 47 -9.36 -10.61 -12.85
N LYS A 48 -9.44 -11.93 -12.95
CA LYS A 48 -10.02 -12.59 -14.11
C LYS A 48 -11.54 -12.65 -13.98
N LEU A 49 -12.25 -12.13 -14.99
CA LEU A 49 -13.69 -12.29 -15.14
C LEU A 49 -13.96 -13.62 -15.87
N THR A 50 -14.57 -14.58 -15.19
CA THR A 50 -14.87 -15.90 -15.78
C THR A 50 -16.29 -16.02 -16.31
N SER A 51 -17.21 -15.19 -15.82
CA SER A 51 -18.59 -15.12 -16.33
C SER A 51 -19.17 -13.73 -16.08
N GLY A 52 -20.11 -13.32 -16.92
CA GLY A 52 -20.79 -12.04 -16.82
C GLY A 52 -20.16 -10.91 -17.65
N SER A 53 -20.60 -9.69 -17.39
CA SER A 53 -20.21 -8.49 -18.11
C SER A 53 -20.03 -7.30 -17.18
N VAL A 54 -19.07 -6.44 -17.52
CA VAL A 54 -18.75 -5.21 -16.79
C VAL A 54 -18.48 -4.07 -17.76
N THR A 55 -18.62 -2.85 -17.28
CA THR A 55 -18.08 -1.64 -17.92
C THR A 55 -16.92 -1.10 -17.10
N HIS A 56 -15.89 -0.56 -17.76
CA HIS A 56 -14.77 0.08 -17.08
C HIS A 56 -14.85 1.60 -17.18
N GLN A 57 -14.62 2.26 -16.05
CA GLN A 57 -14.27 3.68 -15.99
C GLN A 57 -12.84 3.91 -16.49
N GLU A 58 -12.43 5.17 -16.66
CA GLU A 58 -11.08 5.53 -17.09
C GLU A 58 -9.99 5.01 -16.12
N TYR A 59 -8.91 4.44 -16.68
CA TYR A 59 -7.75 3.91 -15.98
C TYR A 59 -6.45 4.16 -16.77
N ALA A 60 -5.30 4.05 -16.09
CA ALA A 60 -4.00 4.20 -16.72
C ALA A 60 -3.70 2.98 -17.62
N PRO A 61 -3.24 3.16 -18.87
CA PRO A 61 -2.92 2.03 -19.76
C PRO A 61 -1.86 1.07 -19.20
N SER A 62 -0.94 1.56 -18.37
CA SER A 62 0.04 0.74 -17.64
C SER A 62 -0.57 -0.14 -16.56
N ALA A 63 -1.77 0.18 -16.07
CA ALA A 63 -2.46 -0.59 -15.04
C ALA A 63 -3.26 -1.77 -15.60
N LEU A 64 -3.65 -1.77 -16.87
CA LEU A 64 -4.34 -2.88 -17.55
C LEU A 64 -4.12 -2.75 -19.06
N SER A 65 -3.39 -3.70 -19.64
CA SER A 65 -3.10 -3.68 -21.08
C SER A 65 -4.31 -4.09 -21.92
N PRO A 66 -4.36 -3.70 -23.21
CA PRO A 66 -5.40 -4.17 -24.13
C PRO A 66 -5.47 -5.70 -24.26
N GLN A 67 -4.31 -6.37 -24.19
CA GLN A 67 -4.24 -7.83 -24.26
C GLN A 67 -4.85 -8.47 -23.01
N GLU A 68 -4.51 -7.98 -21.82
CA GLU A 68 -5.11 -8.47 -20.57
C GLU A 68 -6.63 -8.27 -20.56
N LEU A 69 -7.12 -7.14 -21.07
CA LEU A 69 -8.55 -6.88 -21.21
C LEU A 69 -9.21 -7.86 -22.18
N ALA A 70 -8.58 -8.13 -23.33
CA ALA A 70 -9.04 -9.13 -24.30
C ALA A 70 -9.06 -10.54 -23.69
N ASP A 71 -8.14 -10.82 -22.77
CA ASP A 71 -8.09 -12.03 -21.96
C ASP A 71 -9.01 -11.94 -20.73
N ASN A 72 -10.07 -11.13 -20.74
CA ASN A 72 -11.05 -10.99 -19.65
C ASN A 72 -10.45 -10.61 -18.28
N THR A 73 -9.32 -9.93 -18.25
CA THR A 73 -8.78 -9.35 -17.01
C THR A 73 -9.41 -7.97 -16.80
N ILE A 74 -9.84 -7.70 -15.58
CA ILE A 74 -10.52 -6.46 -15.21
C ILE A 74 -9.84 -5.77 -14.04
N LEU A 75 -10.05 -4.46 -13.89
CA LEU A 75 -9.66 -3.71 -12.69
C LEU A 75 -10.88 -3.54 -11.78
N LEU A 76 -10.93 -4.25 -10.65
CA LEU A 76 -12.08 -4.20 -9.73
C LEU A 76 -12.44 -2.79 -9.25
N CYS A 77 -11.44 -1.90 -9.13
CA CYS A 77 -11.67 -0.49 -8.72
C CYS A 77 -12.23 0.41 -9.83
N LYS A 78 -12.37 -0.11 -11.05
CA LYS A 78 -12.86 0.62 -12.22
C LYS A 78 -13.98 -0.10 -12.95
N ALA A 79 -14.19 -1.39 -12.67
CA ALA A 79 -15.24 -2.20 -13.24
C ALA A 79 -16.54 -2.05 -12.44
N SER A 80 -17.64 -1.77 -13.15
CA SER A 80 -19.02 -1.81 -12.66
C SER A 80 -19.78 -2.91 -13.40
N ALA A 81 -20.56 -3.71 -12.68
CA ALA A 81 -21.27 -4.85 -13.26
C ALA A 81 -22.46 -4.40 -14.12
N THR A 82 -22.66 -5.10 -15.25
CA THR A 82 -23.84 -4.97 -16.12
C THR A 82 -24.68 -6.26 -16.16
N SER A 83 -24.20 -7.32 -15.52
CA SER A 83 -24.91 -8.59 -15.26
C SER A 83 -24.38 -9.17 -13.94
N ASP A 84 -24.92 -10.33 -13.53
CA ASP A 84 -24.22 -11.16 -12.53
C ASP A 84 -22.82 -11.52 -13.05
N VAL A 85 -21.83 -11.57 -12.16
CA VAL A 85 -20.42 -11.80 -12.51
C VAL A 85 -19.77 -12.85 -11.63
N VAL A 86 -18.84 -13.60 -12.23
CA VAL A 86 -17.98 -14.55 -11.53
C VAL A 86 -16.54 -14.12 -11.70
N LEU A 87 -15.84 -13.98 -10.57
CA LEU A 87 -14.46 -13.54 -10.47
C LEU A 87 -13.59 -14.72 -10.05
N ASP A 88 -12.49 -14.94 -10.75
CA ASP A 88 -11.48 -15.92 -10.35
C ASP A 88 -10.33 -15.24 -9.61
N ILE A 89 -10.22 -15.54 -8.32
CA ILE A 89 -9.18 -15.03 -7.44
C ILE A 89 -8.59 -16.22 -6.65
N PRO A 90 -7.63 -16.95 -7.25
CA PRO A 90 -7.05 -18.15 -6.65
C PRO A 90 -6.49 -17.87 -5.25
N GLY A 91 -6.85 -18.72 -4.29
CA GLY A 91 -6.35 -18.63 -2.91
C GLY A 91 -6.86 -17.43 -2.11
N PHE A 92 -7.87 -16.70 -2.59
CA PHE A 92 -8.39 -15.53 -1.89
C PHE A 92 -9.06 -15.86 -0.55
N VAL A 93 -8.38 -15.59 0.55
CA VAL A 93 -8.98 -15.63 1.88
C VAL A 93 -9.29 -14.21 2.32
N ASN A 94 -10.52 -13.97 2.79
CA ASN A 94 -10.84 -12.67 3.38
C ASN A 94 -9.97 -12.49 4.65
N GLY A 95 -9.12 -11.46 4.65
CA GLY A 95 -8.18 -11.19 5.73
C GLY A 95 -8.86 -10.70 7.01
N PHE A 96 -8.13 -9.92 7.82
CA PHE A 96 -8.69 -9.34 9.03
C PHE A 96 -9.92 -8.46 8.76
N PRO A 97 -10.92 -8.46 9.66
CA PRO A 97 -12.19 -7.78 9.43
C PRO A 97 -12.02 -6.26 9.33
N ILE A 98 -12.63 -5.67 8.31
CA ILE A 98 -12.68 -4.21 8.13
C ILE A 98 -13.56 -3.59 9.22
N LYS A 99 -12.96 -2.76 10.08
CA LYS A 99 -13.61 -2.03 11.17
C LYS A 99 -13.46 -0.52 10.97
N THR A 100 -14.42 0.22 11.50
CA THR A 100 -14.28 1.67 11.72
C THR A 100 -14.03 1.90 13.20
N LEU A 101 -12.85 2.41 13.55
CA LEU A 101 -12.42 2.55 14.94
C LEU A 101 -12.09 4.01 15.28
N PRO A 102 -12.44 4.48 16.49
CA PRO A 102 -11.87 5.71 17.02
C PRO A 102 -10.44 5.47 17.49
N SER A 103 -9.63 6.52 17.42
CA SER A 103 -8.25 6.55 17.90
C SER A 103 -7.93 7.94 18.45
N LYS A 104 -6.94 8.03 19.32
CA LYS A 104 -6.46 9.29 19.88
C LYS A 104 -5.10 9.61 19.29
N ILE A 105 -4.87 10.84 18.85
CA ILE A 105 -3.52 11.29 18.48
C ILE A 105 -2.65 11.20 19.73
N GLU A 106 -1.66 10.31 19.70
CA GLU A 106 -0.65 10.16 20.74
C GLU A 106 0.46 11.17 20.53
N SER A 107 1.02 11.22 19.32
CA SER A 107 2.05 12.19 18.95
C SER A 107 2.02 12.52 17.46
N ILE A 108 2.57 13.69 17.14
CA ILE A 108 2.86 14.14 15.79
C ILE A 108 4.30 14.63 15.82
N GLU A 109 5.20 13.93 15.13
CA GLU A 109 6.59 14.34 14.97
C GLU A 109 6.82 14.75 13.52
N LYS A 110 7.43 15.92 13.29
CA LYS A 110 7.67 16.46 11.94
C LYS A 110 9.16 16.37 11.63
N ILE A 111 9.51 15.62 10.59
CA ILE A 111 10.86 15.43 10.08
C ILE A 111 10.88 15.97 8.66
N GLY A 112 11.46 17.17 8.49
CA GLY A 112 11.39 17.90 7.22
C GLY A 112 9.94 18.09 6.77
N SER A 113 9.60 17.53 5.61
CA SER A 113 8.25 17.59 5.02
C SER A 113 7.39 16.35 5.30
N VAL A 114 7.82 15.45 6.18
CA VAL A 114 7.07 14.25 6.58
C VAL A 114 6.66 14.36 8.04
N ALA A 115 5.42 13.99 8.35
CA ALA A 115 4.95 13.86 9.72
C ALA A 115 4.75 12.38 10.05
N ILE A 116 5.34 11.95 11.16
CA ILE A 116 5.11 10.66 11.81
C ILE A 116 3.95 10.85 12.78
N LEU A 117 2.79 10.32 12.41
CA LEU A 117 1.57 10.37 13.21
C LEU A 117 1.39 9.05 13.95
N LYS A 118 1.40 9.10 15.29
CA LYS A 118 1.05 7.95 16.13
C LYS A 118 -0.35 8.09 16.69
N LEU A 119 -1.16 7.07 16.48
CA LEU A 119 -2.54 6.97 16.93
C LEU A 119 -2.64 5.85 17.96
N LYS A 120 -3.16 6.17 19.14
CA LYS A 120 -3.42 5.20 20.20
C LYS A 120 -4.85 4.71 20.13
N LEU A 121 -5.02 3.40 20.21
CA LEU A 121 -6.34 2.77 20.27
C LEU A 121 -6.90 2.82 21.71
N PRO A 122 -8.25 2.90 21.87
CA PRO A 122 -8.87 2.66 23.16
C PRO A 122 -8.50 1.28 23.73
N ALA A 123 -8.36 1.17 25.05
CA ALA A 123 -7.88 -0.06 25.70
C ALA A 123 -8.75 -1.30 25.45
N ASN A 124 -10.02 -1.12 25.09
CA ASN A 124 -10.97 -2.20 24.78
C ASN A 124 -11.06 -2.52 23.28
N GLN A 125 -10.22 -1.94 22.44
CA GLN A 125 -10.20 -2.16 21.00
C GLN A 125 -8.90 -2.84 20.57
N SER A 126 -9.04 -3.83 19.70
CA SER A 126 -7.92 -4.43 18.98
C SER A 126 -8.02 -4.13 17.49
N PHE A 127 -6.87 -3.94 16.86
CA PHE A 127 -6.75 -3.75 15.43
C PHE A 127 -5.67 -4.68 14.90
N GLU A 128 -6.09 -5.62 14.06
CA GLU A 128 -5.22 -6.61 13.44
C GLU A 128 -5.09 -6.26 11.97
N PHE A 129 -3.88 -6.40 11.45
CA PHE A 129 -3.55 -6.11 10.06
C PHE A 129 -2.35 -6.95 9.63
N PHE A 130 -2.14 -7.07 8.32
CA PHE A 130 -0.92 -7.61 7.75
C PHE A 130 0.06 -6.49 7.44
N ALA A 131 1.35 -6.73 7.67
CA ALA A 131 2.40 -5.74 7.41
C ALA A 131 2.35 -5.26 5.95
N GLY A 132 2.32 -3.94 5.76
CA GLY A 132 2.17 -3.29 4.46
C GLY A 132 0.75 -2.77 4.12
N GLN A 133 -0.27 -3.21 4.86
CA GLN A 133 -1.64 -2.70 4.70
C GLN A 133 -1.78 -1.21 5.06
N TYR A 134 -2.93 -0.64 4.73
CA TYR A 134 -3.24 0.76 4.99
C TYR A 134 -4.59 0.94 5.68
N ILE A 135 -4.85 2.16 6.14
CA ILE A 135 -6.14 2.59 6.68
C ILE A 135 -6.63 3.85 5.97
N ASP A 136 -7.94 4.03 5.91
CA ASP A 136 -8.56 5.29 5.51
C ASP A 136 -8.81 6.14 6.76
N LEU A 137 -8.11 7.26 6.89
CA LEU A 137 -8.27 8.21 7.99
C LEU A 137 -9.26 9.30 7.60
N SER A 138 -10.25 9.55 8.46
CA SER A 138 -11.34 10.49 8.21
C SER A 138 -11.09 11.84 8.87
N HIS A 139 -11.21 12.92 8.10
CA HIS A 139 -11.15 14.30 8.59
C HIS A 139 -11.96 15.24 7.69
N ALA A 140 -12.73 16.15 8.31
CA ALA A 140 -13.52 17.18 7.60
C ALA A 140 -14.38 16.62 6.44
N GLY A 141 -15.05 15.48 6.66
CA GLY A 141 -15.88 14.82 5.64
C GLY A 141 -15.12 14.15 4.50
N LYS A 142 -13.78 14.15 4.54
CA LYS A 142 -12.91 13.49 3.55
C LYS A 142 -12.19 12.30 4.17
N ASN A 143 -11.97 11.28 3.34
CA ASN A 143 -11.13 10.13 3.69
C ASN A 143 -9.80 10.20 2.91
N ARG A 144 -8.72 9.80 3.56
CA ARG A 144 -7.39 9.67 2.95
C ARG A 144 -6.74 8.36 3.38
N SER A 145 -6.22 7.63 2.42
CA SER A 145 -5.51 6.38 2.64
C SER A 145 -4.08 6.64 3.08
N TYR A 146 -3.67 6.05 4.19
CA TYR A 146 -2.30 6.09 4.69
C TYR A 146 -1.87 4.69 5.11
N SER A 147 -0.70 4.28 4.60
CA SER A 147 -0.11 2.99 4.93
C SER A 147 0.32 2.94 6.38
N LEU A 148 0.10 1.78 7.01
CA LEU A 148 0.59 1.47 8.34
C LEU A 148 2.11 1.35 8.26
N ALA A 149 2.80 2.04 9.17
CA ALA A 149 4.25 2.10 9.23
C ALA A 149 4.85 1.29 10.38
N ASN A 150 4.02 0.80 11.30
CA ASN A 150 4.45 -0.09 12.37
C ASN A 150 4.24 -1.57 12.01
N SER A 151 5.00 -2.45 12.66
CA SER A 151 4.74 -3.90 12.64
C SER A 151 3.37 -4.25 13.25
N PRO A 152 2.64 -5.25 12.72
CA PRO A 152 1.44 -5.78 13.38
C PRO A 152 1.71 -6.45 14.73
N SER A 153 2.97 -6.76 15.05
CA SER A 153 3.38 -7.20 16.40
C SER A 153 3.36 -6.06 17.43
N ALA A 154 3.38 -4.79 17.00
CA ALA A 154 3.26 -3.63 17.87
C ALA A 154 1.78 -3.30 18.11
N THR A 155 1.24 -3.80 19.21
CA THR A 155 -0.20 -3.66 19.52
C THR A 155 -0.54 -2.30 20.15
N GLY A 156 -1.78 -1.84 19.95
CA GLY A 156 -2.33 -0.66 20.60
C GLY A 156 -1.93 0.70 20.01
N VAL A 157 -0.97 0.73 19.08
CA VAL A 157 -0.52 1.93 18.37
C VAL A 157 -0.58 1.70 16.86
N ILE A 158 -0.99 2.73 16.14
CA ILE A 158 -0.91 2.83 14.68
C ILE A 158 0.05 3.97 14.35
N GLU A 159 1.02 3.70 13.49
CA GLU A 159 1.98 4.69 12.99
C GLU A 159 1.73 4.94 11.50
N LEU A 160 1.71 6.21 11.09
CA LEU A 160 1.53 6.63 9.71
C LEU A 160 2.60 7.65 9.33
N HIS A 161 3.11 7.59 8.10
CA HIS A 161 3.99 8.63 7.55
C HIS A 161 3.25 9.47 6.52
N ILE A 162 3.12 10.77 6.79
CA ILE A 162 2.27 11.67 6.02
C ILE A 162 3.13 12.80 5.46
N ARG A 163 3.32 12.83 4.14
CA ARG A 163 4.00 13.95 3.45
C ARG A 163 3.10 15.18 3.47
N TYR A 164 3.68 16.34 3.78
CA TYR A 164 3.02 17.62 3.63
C TYR A 164 2.65 17.86 2.16
N ARG A 165 1.38 18.21 1.91
CA ARG A 165 0.89 18.65 0.61
C ARG A 165 0.21 20.00 0.81
N GLN A 166 0.68 21.01 0.09
CA GLN A 166 0.04 22.32 0.04
C GLN A 166 -1.39 22.18 -0.50
N GLY A 167 -2.37 22.82 0.15
CA GLY A 167 -3.80 22.68 -0.12
C GLY A 167 -4.41 21.33 0.29
N GLY A 168 -3.63 20.45 0.93
CA GLY A 168 -4.08 19.14 1.34
C GLY A 168 -4.86 19.19 2.65
N VAL A 169 -6.16 18.92 2.62
CA VAL A 169 -7.05 18.97 3.80
C VAL A 169 -6.49 18.25 5.04
N PHE A 170 -5.91 17.06 4.86
CA PHE A 170 -5.39 16.29 6.00
C PHE A 170 -3.98 16.73 6.40
N SER A 171 -3.07 16.90 5.43
CA SER A 171 -1.69 17.26 5.72
C SER A 171 -1.55 18.68 6.26
N GLU A 172 -2.39 19.63 5.84
CA GLU A 172 -2.41 20.97 6.44
C GLU A 172 -2.93 20.94 7.87
N ALA A 173 -4.01 20.20 8.13
CA ALA A 173 -4.52 20.02 9.49
C ALA A 173 -3.47 19.38 10.41
N LEU A 174 -2.72 18.39 9.93
CA LEU A 174 -1.63 17.76 10.67
C LEU A 174 -0.49 18.74 11.00
N TRP A 175 -0.27 19.75 10.16
CA TRP A 175 0.75 20.77 10.42
C TRP A 175 0.27 21.90 11.33
N ASN A 176 -0.98 22.32 11.18
CA ASN A 176 -1.44 23.60 11.72
C ASN A 176 -2.51 23.47 12.82
N GLU A 177 -3.26 22.36 12.85
CA GLU A 177 -4.49 22.25 13.64
C GLU A 177 -4.46 21.10 14.66
N PHE A 178 -4.02 19.91 14.23
CA PHE A 178 -4.05 18.71 15.06
C PHE A 178 -3.09 18.78 16.23
N LYS A 179 -3.55 18.24 17.36
CA LYS A 179 -2.80 18.17 18.61
C LYS A 179 -2.94 16.79 19.23
N ALA A 180 -1.91 16.37 19.96
CA ALA A 180 -2.01 15.23 20.85
C ALA A 180 -3.24 15.38 21.74
N GLY A 181 -4.01 14.31 21.91
CA GLY A 181 -5.29 14.38 22.60
C GLY A 181 -6.51 14.21 21.70
N GLN A 182 -6.43 14.68 20.46
CA GLN A 182 -7.58 14.73 19.55
C GLN A 182 -8.00 13.34 19.08
N ILE A 183 -9.31 13.15 18.89
CA ILE A 183 -9.88 11.89 18.40
C ILE A 183 -9.98 11.94 16.87
N LEU A 184 -9.45 10.92 16.22
CA LEU A 184 -9.64 10.64 14.79
C LEU A 184 -10.31 9.28 14.61
N ARG A 185 -11.08 9.13 13.53
CA ARG A 185 -11.64 7.85 13.12
C ARG A 185 -10.95 7.34 11.88
N PHE A 186 -10.71 6.04 11.83
CA PHE A 186 -10.21 5.39 10.63
C PHE A 186 -11.01 4.14 10.28
N LYS A 187 -10.93 3.72 9.01
CA LYS A 187 -11.48 2.47 8.49
C LYS A 187 -10.34 1.58 8.01
N GLY A 188 -10.33 0.31 8.41
CA GLY A 188 -9.40 -0.70 7.89
C GLY A 188 -9.39 -2.01 8.68
N PRO A 189 -8.40 -2.88 8.44
CA PRO A 189 -7.30 -2.70 7.48
C PRO A 189 -7.80 -2.79 6.03
N LEU A 190 -7.03 -2.21 5.11
CA LEU A 190 -7.32 -2.18 3.68
C LEU A 190 -6.07 -2.53 2.88
N GLY A 191 -6.29 -2.92 1.62
CA GLY A 191 -5.24 -3.23 0.66
C GLY A 191 -4.71 -4.65 0.74
N SER A 192 -4.02 -5.04 -0.33
CA SER A 192 -3.37 -6.34 -0.51
C SER A 192 -1.85 -6.26 -0.67
N PHE A 193 -1.27 -5.08 -0.43
CA PHE A 193 0.18 -4.92 -0.36
C PHE A 193 0.67 -5.49 0.97
N THR A 194 0.91 -6.81 1.01
CA THR A 194 1.30 -7.52 2.23
C THR A 194 2.50 -8.40 2.01
N LEU A 195 3.34 -8.57 3.04
CA LEU A 195 4.39 -9.57 3.02
C LEU A 195 3.79 -10.95 2.69
N GLN A 196 4.31 -11.61 1.66
CA GLN A 196 3.85 -12.90 1.18
C GLN A 196 4.68 -14.01 1.83
N ASP A 197 4.04 -15.14 2.11
CA ASP A 197 4.75 -16.33 2.58
C ASP A 197 5.53 -16.95 1.42
N SER A 198 6.85 -16.81 1.46
CA SER A 198 7.77 -17.25 0.41
C SER A 198 9.20 -17.24 0.94
N ALA A 199 10.04 -18.09 0.37
CA ALA A 199 11.48 -18.09 0.63
C ALA A 199 12.27 -17.19 -0.34
N ALA A 200 11.65 -16.68 -1.40
CA ALA A 200 12.33 -15.88 -2.41
C ALA A 200 12.94 -14.59 -1.80
N PRO A 201 14.09 -14.12 -2.30
CA PRO A 201 14.66 -12.84 -1.89
C PRO A 201 13.70 -11.69 -2.19
N ILE A 202 13.76 -10.64 -1.36
CA ILE A 202 12.88 -9.48 -1.44
C ILE A 202 13.64 -8.31 -2.08
N LEU A 203 13.01 -7.66 -3.06
CA LEU A 203 13.43 -6.35 -3.56
C LEU A 203 12.37 -5.32 -3.18
N MET A 204 12.65 -4.49 -2.17
CA MET A 204 11.79 -3.40 -1.76
C MET A 204 12.20 -2.12 -2.49
N VAL A 205 11.26 -1.47 -3.16
CA VAL A 205 11.50 -0.24 -3.93
C VAL A 205 10.53 0.83 -3.47
N CYS A 206 11.03 1.99 -3.07
CA CYS A 206 10.13 3.09 -2.74
C CYS A 206 10.67 4.46 -3.06
N THR A 207 9.76 5.43 -3.02
CA THR A 207 10.13 6.85 -3.02
C THR A 207 9.36 7.61 -1.96
N GLY A 208 10.00 8.57 -1.29
CA GLY A 208 9.36 9.40 -0.26
C GLY A 208 8.65 8.58 0.81
N THR A 209 7.40 8.93 1.12
CA THR A 209 6.59 8.23 2.14
C THR A 209 6.09 6.85 1.72
N GLY A 210 6.41 6.39 0.50
CA GLY A 210 6.28 4.98 0.13
C GLY A 210 7.15 4.05 1.01
N PHE A 211 8.05 4.62 1.80
CA PHE A 211 8.75 3.92 2.87
C PHE A 211 7.84 3.40 3.99
N ALA A 212 6.70 4.03 4.27
CA ALA A 212 5.79 3.60 5.36
C ALA A 212 5.41 2.10 5.32
N PRO A 213 4.81 1.56 4.25
CA PRO A 213 4.44 0.15 4.22
C PRO A 213 5.66 -0.77 4.23
N LEU A 214 6.81 -0.33 3.69
CA LEU A 214 8.05 -1.12 3.72
C LEU A 214 8.65 -1.17 5.12
N LYS A 215 8.61 -0.06 5.87
CA LYS A 215 8.97 -0.05 7.29
C LYS A 215 8.11 -1.03 8.09
N SER A 216 6.80 -1.06 7.85
CA SER A 216 5.91 -2.04 8.50
C SER A 216 6.34 -3.48 8.22
N ILE A 217 6.70 -3.79 6.97
CA ILE A 217 7.21 -5.12 6.58
C ILE A 217 8.55 -5.41 7.26
N LEU A 218 9.52 -4.48 7.23
CA LEU A 218 10.84 -4.66 7.84
C LEU A 218 10.75 -4.87 9.36
N GLU A 219 9.92 -4.08 10.06
CA GLU A 219 9.68 -4.25 11.50
C GLU A 219 8.99 -5.58 11.81
N TYR A 220 8.10 -6.06 10.94
CA TYR A 220 7.49 -7.38 11.10
C TYR A 220 8.50 -8.50 10.88
N MET A 221 9.38 -8.37 9.89
CA MET A 221 10.47 -9.31 9.64
C MET A 221 11.44 -9.39 10.82
N LEU A 222 11.73 -8.25 11.47
CA LEU A 222 12.51 -8.21 12.71
C LEU A 222 11.79 -8.95 13.85
N ALA A 223 10.51 -8.62 14.09
CA ALA A 223 9.71 -9.23 15.16
C ALA A 223 9.56 -10.75 14.99
N THR A 224 9.60 -11.25 13.76
CA THR A 224 9.50 -12.68 13.42
C THR A 224 10.84 -13.35 13.15
N ASN A 225 11.95 -12.62 13.32
CA ASN A 225 13.33 -13.11 13.09
C ASN A 225 13.52 -13.73 11.69
N SER A 226 12.96 -13.10 10.67
CA SER A 226 13.05 -13.56 9.29
C SER A 226 14.50 -13.69 8.82
N LYS A 227 14.76 -14.71 8.00
CA LYS A 227 16.07 -14.99 7.38
C LYS A 227 16.09 -14.72 5.87
N ARG A 228 15.00 -14.17 5.33
CA ARG A 228 14.92 -13.82 3.91
C ARG A 228 15.86 -12.66 3.63
N LYS A 229 16.61 -12.78 2.54
CA LYS A 229 17.43 -11.70 2.00
C LYS A 229 16.56 -10.56 1.51
N VAL A 230 16.88 -9.32 1.90
CA VAL A 230 16.12 -8.12 1.56
C VAL A 230 17.04 -7.05 1.01
N HIS A 231 16.70 -6.49 -0.14
CA HIS A 231 17.33 -5.29 -0.66
C HIS A 231 16.31 -4.15 -0.64
N LEU A 232 16.60 -3.06 0.08
CA LEU A 232 15.80 -1.84 0.09
C LEU A 232 16.45 -0.79 -0.82
N ILE A 233 15.73 -0.36 -1.83
CA ILE A 233 16.11 0.72 -2.74
C ILE A 233 15.15 1.88 -2.50
N TRP A 234 15.63 2.94 -1.86
CA TRP A 234 14.81 4.08 -1.48
C TRP A 234 15.27 5.35 -2.20
N GLY A 235 14.39 5.92 -3.02
CA GLY A 235 14.64 7.13 -3.80
C GLY A 235 13.99 8.38 -3.24
N ASN A 236 14.69 9.51 -3.32
CA ASN A 236 14.14 10.84 -3.08
C ASN A 236 14.77 11.86 -4.03
N PHE A 237 14.20 13.07 -4.10
CA PHE A 237 14.79 14.11 -4.94
C PHE A 237 16.09 14.64 -4.32
N GLN A 238 16.07 14.97 -3.03
CA GLN A 238 17.25 15.41 -2.27
C GLN A 238 17.54 14.50 -1.07
N PRO A 239 18.76 14.49 -0.53
CA PRO A 239 19.11 13.68 0.64
C PRO A 239 18.32 14.04 1.90
N GLU A 240 17.91 15.29 2.04
CA GLU A 240 17.17 15.78 3.20
C GLU A 240 15.71 15.29 3.24
N ASP A 241 15.22 14.70 2.14
CA ASP A 241 13.91 14.05 2.08
C ASP A 241 13.90 12.64 2.70
N PHE A 242 15.07 12.06 2.96
CA PHE A 242 15.18 10.83 3.72
C PHE A 242 14.91 11.10 5.20
N TYR A 243 14.25 10.16 5.86
CA TYR A 243 13.85 10.28 7.25
C TYR A 243 13.94 8.91 7.93
N LEU A 244 14.13 8.88 9.25
CA LEU A 244 14.29 7.63 10.00
C LEU A 244 15.43 6.73 9.45
N THR A 245 16.43 7.29 8.77
CA THR A 245 17.54 6.53 8.18
C THR A 245 18.46 5.94 9.25
N GLU A 246 18.43 6.48 10.47
CA GLU A 246 19.11 5.94 11.64
C GLU A 246 18.63 4.53 12.02
N LEU A 247 17.44 4.11 11.56
CA LEU A 247 16.94 2.75 11.77
C LEU A 247 17.66 1.72 10.89
N LEU A 248 18.16 2.14 9.72
CA LEU A 248 18.67 1.22 8.71
C LEU A 248 19.90 0.42 9.20
N PRO A 249 20.95 1.04 9.77
CA PRO A 249 22.09 0.28 10.29
C PRO A 249 21.72 -0.67 11.42
N LEU A 250 20.70 -0.32 12.23
CA LEU A 250 20.22 -1.18 13.32
C LEU A 250 19.51 -2.42 12.78
N TRP A 251 18.73 -2.27 11.71
CA TRP A 251 18.06 -3.39 11.05
C TRP A 251 19.04 -4.30 10.31
N GLN A 252 20.09 -3.73 9.70
CA GLN A 252 21.15 -4.51 9.03
C GLN A 252 21.95 -5.42 9.98
N GLN A 253 21.94 -5.16 11.30
CA GLN A 253 22.56 -6.05 12.29
C GLN A 253 21.72 -7.32 12.58
N GLN A 254 20.44 -7.31 12.25
CA GLN A 254 19.49 -8.36 12.64
C GLN A 254 18.84 -9.06 11.43
N LEU A 255 18.73 -8.37 10.30
CA LEU A 255 18.24 -8.89 9.03
C LEU A 255 19.38 -9.01 8.02
N ASP A 256 19.24 -9.93 7.08
CA ASP A 256 20.03 -9.92 5.83
C ASP A 256 19.51 -8.79 4.92
N LEU A 257 19.80 -7.55 5.32
CA LEU A 257 19.31 -6.31 4.69
C LEU A 257 20.47 -5.56 4.02
N SER A 258 20.32 -5.33 2.72
CA SER A 258 21.12 -4.36 1.96
C SER A 258 20.28 -3.12 1.68
N VAL A 259 20.88 -1.93 1.76
CA VAL A 259 20.19 -0.67 1.51
C VAL A 259 20.92 0.16 0.48
N THR A 260 20.17 0.71 -0.47
CA THR A 260 20.64 1.68 -1.45
C THR A 260 19.74 2.91 -1.39
N LEU A 261 20.32 4.05 -1.05
CA LEU A 261 19.65 5.34 -1.12
C LEU A 261 19.95 5.99 -2.47
N CYS A 262 18.92 6.42 -3.17
CA CYS A 262 19.02 7.08 -4.48
C CYS A 262 18.57 8.54 -4.35
N SER A 263 19.39 9.48 -4.82
CA SER A 263 19.00 10.90 -4.87
C SER A 263 19.31 11.52 -6.22
N ASN A 264 18.50 12.49 -6.64
CA ASN A 264 18.66 13.15 -7.94
C ASN A 264 19.55 14.40 -7.84
N GLU A 265 19.54 15.06 -6.69
CA GLU A 265 20.27 16.31 -6.45
C GLU A 265 21.12 16.19 -5.19
N ASN A 266 22.23 16.94 -5.11
CA ASN A 266 23.14 17.00 -3.95
C ASN A 266 23.57 15.62 -3.42
N THR A 267 23.73 14.63 -4.30
CA THR A 267 23.93 13.23 -3.92
C THR A 267 25.23 12.99 -3.14
N PRO A 268 25.16 12.46 -1.90
CA PRO A 268 26.31 12.01 -1.14
C PRO A 268 27.08 10.90 -1.85
N ALA A 269 28.37 10.75 -1.53
CA ALA A 269 29.25 9.78 -2.18
C ALA A 269 28.84 8.31 -1.96
N ASP A 270 28.14 8.02 -0.87
CA ASP A 270 27.62 6.71 -0.50
C ASP A 270 26.22 6.43 -1.07
N TYR A 271 25.62 7.38 -1.78
CA TYR A 271 24.30 7.25 -2.40
C TYR A 271 24.45 7.01 -3.90
N TYR A 272 23.43 6.41 -4.51
CA TYR A 272 23.32 6.36 -5.96
C TYR A 272 22.77 7.70 -6.48
N HIS A 273 23.44 8.28 -7.47
CA HIS A 273 22.96 9.48 -8.16
C HIS A 273 22.05 9.08 -9.32
N GLY A 274 20.76 9.38 -9.18
CA GLY A 274 19.74 9.06 -10.19
C GLY A 274 18.50 8.39 -9.60
N LEU A 275 17.66 7.86 -10.48
CA LEU A 275 16.39 7.25 -10.12
C LEU A 275 16.57 5.82 -9.62
N VAL A 276 15.66 5.37 -8.75
CA VAL A 276 15.62 3.96 -8.29
C VAL A 276 15.47 2.98 -9.46
N THR A 277 14.74 3.36 -10.51
CA THR A 277 14.53 2.54 -11.71
C THR A 277 15.79 2.37 -12.53
N GLU A 278 16.63 3.40 -12.61
CA GLU A 278 17.95 3.34 -13.27
C GLU A 278 18.89 2.43 -12.50
N TYR A 279 18.93 2.56 -11.17
CA TYR A 279 19.71 1.68 -10.32
C TYR A 279 19.27 0.22 -10.47
N ILE A 280 17.96 -0.04 -10.51
CA ILE A 280 17.41 -1.38 -10.70
C ILE A 280 17.81 -1.95 -12.07
N ALA A 281 17.63 -1.19 -13.15
CA ALA A 281 17.98 -1.63 -14.50
C ALA A 281 19.47 -1.99 -14.65
N GLN A 282 20.35 -1.28 -13.94
CA GLN A 282 21.80 -1.55 -13.97
C GLN A 282 22.22 -2.75 -13.12
N ASN A 283 21.57 -2.98 -11.97
CA ASN A 283 22.05 -3.91 -10.95
C ASN A 283 21.19 -5.18 -10.80
N TYR A 284 19.97 -5.19 -11.35
CA TYR A 284 19.01 -6.28 -11.27
C TYR A 284 18.42 -6.56 -12.66
N PRO A 285 19.21 -7.11 -13.60
CA PRO A 285 18.75 -7.38 -14.96
C PRO A 285 17.69 -8.48 -15.03
N ASP A 286 17.53 -9.28 -13.97
CA ASP A 286 16.51 -10.32 -13.85
C ASP A 286 15.82 -10.24 -12.48
N LEU A 287 14.53 -9.86 -12.52
CA LEU A 287 13.67 -9.74 -11.34
C LEU A 287 12.88 -11.02 -11.04
N SER A 288 12.92 -12.05 -11.91
CA SER A 288 12.06 -13.24 -11.80
C SER A 288 12.31 -14.06 -10.52
N GLN A 289 13.51 -13.96 -9.97
CA GLN A 289 13.89 -14.60 -8.70
C GLN A 289 13.44 -13.81 -7.45
N TYR A 290 12.98 -12.57 -7.60
CA TYR A 290 12.65 -11.69 -6.48
C TYR A 290 11.14 -11.59 -6.26
N GLN A 291 10.75 -11.42 -5.00
CA GLN A 291 9.47 -10.81 -4.68
C GLN A 291 9.66 -9.29 -4.56
N VAL A 292 9.07 -8.56 -5.52
CA VAL A 292 9.20 -7.11 -5.63
C VAL A 292 8.07 -6.42 -4.85
N TYR A 293 8.45 -5.51 -3.96
CA TYR A 293 7.55 -4.68 -3.16
C TYR A 293 7.77 -3.21 -3.49
N ALA A 294 6.95 -2.66 -4.38
CA ALA A 294 7.09 -1.28 -4.85
C ALA A 294 6.01 -0.34 -4.28
N CYS A 295 6.41 0.79 -3.69
CA CYS A 295 5.47 1.79 -3.18
C CYS A 295 6.01 3.22 -3.32
N GLY A 296 5.24 4.14 -3.89
CA GLY A 296 5.63 5.55 -3.95
C GLY A 296 5.06 6.30 -5.15
N ASN A 297 5.91 7.08 -5.82
CA ASN A 297 5.56 7.92 -6.95
C ASN A 297 4.92 7.07 -8.08
N PRO A 298 3.75 7.46 -8.61
CA PRO A 298 3.09 6.71 -9.69
C PRO A 298 3.96 6.47 -10.92
N GLY A 299 4.76 7.44 -11.35
CA GLY A 299 5.66 7.28 -12.50
C GLY A 299 6.77 6.26 -12.25
N MET A 300 7.22 6.12 -11.00
CA MET A 300 8.16 5.06 -10.61
C MET A 300 7.49 3.69 -10.63
N ILE A 301 6.26 3.57 -10.13
CA ILE A 301 5.49 2.32 -10.19
C ILE A 301 5.23 1.90 -11.64
N GLU A 302 4.79 2.84 -12.49
CA GLU A 302 4.56 2.61 -13.92
C GLU A 302 5.84 2.17 -14.64
N SER A 303 6.96 2.85 -14.37
CA SER A 303 8.25 2.47 -14.96
C SER A 303 8.69 1.08 -14.54
N LEU A 304 8.40 0.62 -13.31
CA LEU A 304 8.75 -0.73 -12.87
C LEU A 304 7.90 -1.80 -13.55
N TYR A 305 6.62 -1.53 -13.83
CA TYR A 305 5.76 -2.47 -14.55
C TYR A 305 6.18 -2.64 -16.02
N ASN A 306 6.67 -1.58 -16.67
CA ASN A 306 7.10 -1.65 -18.07
C ASN A 306 8.49 -2.30 -18.24
N SER A 307 9.27 -2.39 -17.16
CA SER A 307 10.63 -2.96 -17.17
C SER A 307 10.68 -4.43 -16.74
N ALA A 308 9.55 -4.99 -16.27
CA ALA A 308 9.39 -6.39 -15.87
C ALA A 308 8.82 -7.23 -17.03
#